data_AF-C7J898-F1
#
_entry.id   AF-C7J898-F1
#
_cell.length_a   1.000
_cell.length_b   1.000
_cell.length_c   1.000
_cell.angle_alpha   90.00
_cell.angle_beta   90.00
_cell.angle_gamma   90.00
#
_symmetry.space_group_name_H-M   'P 1'
#
loop_
_entity.id
_entity.type
_entity.pdbx_description
1 polymer ?
#
loop_
_entity_poly.entity_id
_entity_poly.type
_entity_poly.pdbx_seq_one_letter_code
_entity_poly.pdbx_strand_id
1 'polypeptide(L)'
;MGALVQRNENLLAIQCQRSIYIMCAQYYCCRYVEVNESTSVRLFYYFVKSEKDPDVDPLLLWLSGGPGCSSISGLTHEIGPFQFAAKRYYSGGLPEIIYRPETWTKAYALIQVLRDELCMVLQVSNIIFVDSPIGAGFSYAATMEGSKSSDTKTVKQLYIFLRKVAQ
;
A
#
# COMPACT_ATOMS: atom_id res chain seq x y z
N MET A 1 27.42 3.03 19.48
CA MET A 1 26.95 1.64 19.25
C MET A 1 25.56 1.73 18.66
N GLY A 2 25.34 1.79 17.35
CA GLY A 2 25.89 0.93 16.30
C GLY A 2 24.81 -0.08 15.89
N ALA A 3 23.66 0.38 15.36
CA ALA A 3 22.60 -0.50 14.89
C ALA A 3 22.93 -0.93 13.45
N LEU A 4 23.15 -2.23 13.29
CA LEU A 4 23.49 -2.89 12.04
C LEU A 4 22.31 -2.83 11.07
N VAL A 5 22.53 -2.17 9.93
CA VAL A 5 21.68 -2.30 8.75
C VAL A 5 21.89 -3.71 8.19
N GLN A 6 21.04 -4.65 8.58
CA GLN A 6 20.97 -5.95 7.92
C GLN A 6 20.25 -5.78 6.57
N ARG A 7 21.03 -5.92 5.49
CA ARG A 7 20.57 -6.21 4.14
C ARG A 7 19.70 -7.47 4.19
N ASN A 8 18.39 -7.32 4.06
CA ASN A 8 17.48 -8.34 3.55
C ASN A 8 16.12 -7.69 3.28
N GLU A 9 15.59 -7.92 2.08
CA GLU A 9 14.42 -7.26 1.48
C GLU A 9 13.05 -7.58 2.15
N ASN A 10 13.05 -8.03 3.41
CA ASN A 10 11.86 -8.55 4.11
C ASN A 10 11.42 -7.71 5.32
N LEU A 11 11.98 -6.51 5.53
CA LEU A 11 11.84 -5.78 6.80
C LEU A 11 10.74 -4.69 6.85
N LEU A 12 9.78 -4.72 5.93
CA LEU A 12 8.51 -3.98 6.06
C LEU A 12 7.30 -4.92 6.11
N ALA A 13 7.47 -6.11 6.69
CA ALA A 13 6.35 -6.91 7.12
C ALA A 13 5.69 -6.23 8.32
N ILE A 14 4.54 -5.59 8.09
CA ILE A 14 3.56 -5.25 9.12
C ILE A 14 3.46 -6.46 10.05
N GLN A 15 3.85 -6.32 11.32
CA GLN A 15 3.82 -7.43 12.28
C GLN A 15 2.38 -7.87 12.52
N CYS A 16 1.89 -8.81 11.72
CA CYS A 16 0.66 -9.56 11.93
C CYS A 16 0.98 -10.85 12.72
N GLN A 17 0.12 -11.24 13.66
CA GLN A 17 0.34 -12.44 14.50
C GLN A 17 0.57 -13.73 13.67
N ARG A 18 1.29 -14.71 14.23
CA ARG A 18 1.90 -15.86 13.52
C ARG A 18 0.97 -16.67 12.58
N SER A 19 -0.33 -16.83 12.85
CA SER A 19 -1.25 -17.50 11.89
C SER A 19 -1.78 -16.56 10.79
N ILE A 20 -1.84 -15.25 11.06
CA ILE A 20 -2.27 -14.20 10.13
C ILE A 20 -1.10 -13.78 9.22
N TYR A 21 0.15 -14.00 9.64
CA TYR A 21 1.37 -13.65 8.92
C TYR A 21 1.44 -14.26 7.50
N ILE A 22 0.98 -15.50 7.34
CA ILE A 22 1.00 -16.21 6.04
C ILE A 22 -0.07 -15.65 5.11
N MET A 23 -1.28 -15.36 5.61
CA MET A 23 -2.33 -14.74 4.80
C MET A 23 -1.99 -13.30 4.43
N CYS A 24 -1.52 -12.47 5.36
CA CYS A 24 -1.20 -11.08 5.06
C CYS A 24 -0.06 -10.93 4.03
N ALA A 25 0.99 -11.77 4.08
CA ALA A 25 2.07 -11.70 3.11
C ALA A 25 1.67 -12.13 1.69
N GLN A 26 0.59 -12.92 1.55
CA GLN A 26 0.11 -13.39 0.25
C GLN A 26 -0.73 -12.33 -0.49
N TYR A 27 -1.50 -11.52 0.26
CA TYR A 27 -2.40 -10.48 -0.28
C TYR A 27 -1.83 -9.07 -0.21
N TYR A 28 -0.87 -8.79 0.68
CA TYR A 28 -0.31 -7.45 0.87
C TYR A 28 1.20 -7.46 0.62
N CYS A 29 1.66 -6.63 -0.31
CA CYS A 29 3.07 -6.49 -0.64
C CYS A 29 3.46 -5.01 -0.62
N CYS A 30 4.69 -4.73 -0.19
CA CYS A 30 5.28 -3.41 -0.33
C CYS A 30 6.57 -3.53 -1.14
N ARG A 31 6.78 -2.62 -2.11
CA ARG A 31 7.97 -2.68 -2.97
C ARG A 31 8.37 -1.30 -3.45
N TYR A 32 9.62 -1.18 -3.87
CA TYR A 32 10.15 -0.01 -4.57
C TYR A 32 10.21 -0.26 -6.07
N VAL A 33 9.91 0.78 -6.85
CA VAL A 33 10.10 0.79 -8.29
C VAL A 33 11.01 1.95 -8.64
N GLU A 34 12.11 1.64 -9.30
CA GLU A 34 13.02 2.65 -9.82
C GLU A 34 12.46 3.29 -11.07
N VAL A 35 12.21 4.60 -11.03
CA VAL A 35 11.58 5.38 -12.12
C VAL A 35 12.55 6.34 -12.80
N ASN A 36 13.75 6.51 -12.24
CA ASN A 36 14.87 7.19 -12.89
C ASN A 36 16.20 6.62 -12.40
N GLU A 37 16.94 5.96 -13.28
CA GLU A 37 18.23 5.33 -12.97
C GLU A 37 19.33 6.37 -12.72
N SER A 38 19.38 7.44 -13.53
CA SER A 38 20.42 8.47 -13.46
C SER A 38 20.44 9.24 -12.14
N THR A 39 19.28 9.39 -11.49
CA THR A 39 19.13 10.11 -10.22
C THR A 39 18.71 9.18 -9.07
N SER A 40 18.63 7.88 -9.33
CA SER A 40 18.15 6.82 -8.44
C SER A 40 16.85 7.20 -7.72
N VAL A 41 15.85 7.65 -8.48
CA VAL A 41 14.50 7.95 -7.97
C VAL A 41 13.73 6.64 -7.86
N ARG A 42 13.25 6.34 -6.65
CA ARG A 42 12.46 5.15 -6.35
C ARG A 42 11.13 5.53 -5.71
N LEU A 43 10.05 5.09 -6.33
CA LEU A 43 8.72 5.21 -5.76
C LEU A 43 8.40 3.96 -4.94
N PHE A 44 7.90 4.17 -3.73
CA PHE A 44 7.38 3.13 -2.86
C PHE A 44 5.89 2.94 -3.11
N TYR A 45 5.42 1.70 -3.04
CA TYR A 45 3.99 1.41 -3.13
C TYR A 45 3.59 0.24 -2.25
N TYR A 46 2.33 0.29 -1.83
CA TYR A 46 1.62 -0.82 -1.20
C TYR A 46 0.71 -1.46 -2.26
N PHE A 47 0.74 -2.78 -2.35
CA PHE A 47 -0.12 -3.57 -3.20
C PHE A 47 -1.04 -4.40 -2.35
N VAL A 48 -2.34 -4.22 -2.56
CA VAL A 48 -3.41 -5.02 -1.97
C VAL A 48 -3.99 -5.87 -3.09
N LYS A 49 -3.84 -7.19 -3.01
CA LYS A 49 -4.43 -8.10 -3.97
C LYS A 49 -5.92 -8.27 -3.69
N SER A 50 -6.66 -8.58 -4.75
CA SER A 50 -8.02 -9.07 -4.62
C SER A 50 -8.06 -10.32 -3.73
N GLU A 51 -9.06 -10.41 -2.85
CA GLU A 51 -9.35 -11.59 -2.03
C GLU A 51 -10.18 -12.62 -2.80
N LYS A 52 -10.74 -12.24 -3.96
CA LYS A 52 -11.53 -13.13 -4.82
C LYS A 52 -10.64 -13.86 -5.83
N ASP A 53 -10.23 -13.17 -6.89
CA ASP A 53 -9.35 -13.75 -7.91
C ASP A 53 -8.40 -12.66 -8.45
N PRO A 54 -7.20 -12.52 -7.84
CA PRO A 54 -6.28 -11.43 -8.17
C PRO A 54 -5.71 -11.50 -9.59
N ASP A 55 -5.83 -12.62 -10.29
CA ASP A 55 -5.30 -12.77 -11.65
C ASP A 55 -6.27 -12.25 -12.73
N VAL A 56 -7.58 -12.16 -12.43
CA VAL A 56 -8.61 -11.64 -13.34
C VAL A 56 -9.28 -10.36 -12.86
N ASP A 57 -9.23 -10.08 -11.56
CA ASP A 57 -9.87 -8.90 -11.00
C ASP A 57 -9.14 -7.59 -11.37
N PRO A 58 -9.88 -6.46 -11.54
CA PRO A 58 -9.33 -5.22 -12.05
C PRO A 58 -8.25 -4.62 -11.15
N LEU A 59 -7.33 -3.86 -11.76
CA LEU A 59 -6.30 -3.09 -11.07
C LEU A 59 -6.72 -1.62 -10.90
N LEU A 60 -6.77 -1.15 -9.66
CA LEU A 60 -7.00 0.24 -9.28
C LEU A 60 -5.69 0.89 -8.85
N LEU A 61 -5.40 2.09 -9.37
CA LEU A 61 -4.33 2.95 -8.85
C LEU A 61 -4.94 3.98 -7.90
N TRP A 62 -4.38 4.07 -6.69
CA TRP A 62 -4.72 5.09 -5.71
C TRP A 62 -3.57 6.09 -5.53
N LEU A 63 -3.91 7.38 -5.64
CA LEU A 63 -2.99 8.50 -5.46
C LEU A 63 -3.53 9.42 -4.37
N SER A 64 -2.83 9.51 -3.25
CA SER A 64 -3.11 10.54 -2.26
C SER A 64 -2.66 11.92 -2.76
N GLY A 65 -3.43 12.95 -2.43
CA GLY A 65 -3.19 14.34 -2.85
C GLY A 65 -2.18 15.09 -1.98
N GLY A 66 -2.38 16.40 -1.82
CA GLY A 66 -1.53 17.27 -1.00
C GLY A 66 -1.08 18.51 -1.75
N PRO A 67 0.13 18.52 -2.35
CA PRO A 67 0.99 17.40 -2.76
C PRO A 67 1.90 16.82 -1.65
N GLY A 68 2.36 15.58 -1.83
CA GLY A 68 3.40 14.95 -0.98
C GLY A 68 2.87 14.10 0.18
N CYS A 69 1.56 13.95 0.33
CA CYS A 69 1.00 13.04 1.33
C CYS A 69 1.27 11.59 0.94
N SER A 70 1.52 10.73 1.92
CA SER A 70 1.70 9.30 1.68
C SER A 70 0.36 8.62 1.39
N SER A 71 0.37 7.69 0.45
CA SER A 71 -0.78 6.86 0.11
C SER A 71 -1.10 5.79 1.16
N ILE A 72 -0.29 5.69 2.23
CA ILE A 72 -0.68 4.92 3.41
C ILE A 72 -1.95 5.48 4.08
N SER A 73 -2.27 6.78 3.90
CA SER A 73 -3.54 7.35 4.35
C SER A 73 -4.72 6.66 3.67
N GLY A 74 -4.63 6.47 2.35
CA GLY A 74 -5.62 5.77 1.54
C GLY A 74 -5.83 4.35 2.03
N LEU A 75 -4.72 3.67 2.34
CA LEU A 75 -4.72 2.29 2.82
C LEU A 75 -5.33 2.12 4.23
N THR A 76 -5.13 3.09 5.12
CA THR A 76 -5.42 2.94 6.57
C THR A 76 -6.59 3.77 7.10
N HIS A 77 -7.03 4.79 6.35
CA HIS A 77 -8.05 5.72 6.82
C HIS A 77 -9.20 5.85 5.83
N GLU A 78 -8.95 5.66 4.53
CA GLU A 78 -9.92 5.94 3.48
C GLU A 78 -10.54 4.64 2.96
N ILE A 79 -9.89 3.99 1.99
CA ILE A 79 -10.49 2.94 1.17
C ILE A 79 -9.87 1.54 1.38
N GLY A 80 -8.75 1.46 2.09
CA GLY A 80 -8.05 0.19 2.31
C GLY A 80 -8.61 -0.63 3.48
N PRO A 81 -8.28 -1.93 3.54
CA PRO A 81 -8.82 -2.92 4.50
C PRO A 81 -8.37 -2.73 5.94
N PHE A 82 -7.55 -1.73 6.24
CA PHE A 82 -6.91 -1.59 7.54
C PHE A 82 -7.23 -0.25 8.17
N GLN A 83 -7.18 -0.21 9.50
CA GLN A 83 -7.21 1.03 10.26
C GLN A 83 -6.39 0.90 11.53
N PHE A 84 -5.82 2.01 12.01
CA PHE A 84 -5.18 2.02 13.32
C PHE A 84 -6.24 1.99 14.43
N ALA A 85 -5.99 1.21 15.47
CA ALA A 85 -6.81 1.21 16.66
C ALA A 85 -6.74 2.59 17.34
N ALA A 86 -7.88 3.28 17.44
CA ALA A 86 -7.95 4.57 18.11
C ALA A 86 -7.85 4.39 19.63
N LYS A 87 -6.64 4.52 20.17
CA LYS A 87 -6.39 4.53 21.61
C LYS A 87 -6.30 5.96 22.12
N ARG A 88 -7.07 6.30 23.16
CA ARG A 88 -7.04 7.64 23.79
C ARG A 88 -5.67 8.03 24.33
N TYR A 89 -4.89 7.05 24.76
CA TYR A 89 -3.55 7.25 25.30
C TYR A 89 -2.60 6.24 24.65
N TYR A 90 -1.45 6.72 24.22
CA TYR A 90 -0.39 5.85 23.72
C TYR A 90 0.23 5.07 24.88
N SER A 91 0.05 3.76 24.86
CA SER A 91 0.49 2.86 25.95
C SER A 91 1.93 2.33 25.74
N GLY A 92 2.64 2.82 24.73
CA GLY A 92 3.90 2.23 24.27
C GLY A 92 3.69 1.05 23.31
N GLY A 93 4.74 0.70 22.56
CA GLY A 93 4.72 -0.41 21.58
C GLY A 93 4.27 0.01 20.17
N LEU A 94 4.11 -0.98 19.29
CA LEU A 94 3.67 -0.73 17.92
C LEU A 94 2.18 -0.36 17.87
N PRO A 95 1.77 0.52 16.94
CA PRO A 95 0.37 0.75 16.66
C PRO A 95 -0.34 -0.56 16.29
N GLU A 96 -1.51 -0.78 16.87
CA GLU A 96 -2.36 -1.91 16.53
C GLU A 96 -3.14 -1.60 15.26
N ILE A 97 -3.15 -2.55 14.32
CA ILE A 97 -3.87 -2.45 13.05
C ILE A 97 -5.06 -3.41 13.10
N ILE A 98 -6.24 -2.88 12.81
CA ILE A 98 -7.51 -3.60 12.80
C ILE A 98 -7.99 -3.72 11.35
N TYR A 99 -8.45 -4.91 10.96
CA TYR A 99 -9.10 -5.13 9.68
C TYR A 99 -10.48 -4.46 9.66
N ARG A 100 -10.75 -3.63 8.67
CA ARG A 100 -12.02 -2.95 8.45
C ARG A 100 -12.79 -3.71 7.37
N PRO A 101 -13.95 -4.31 7.70
CA PRO A 101 -14.78 -4.92 6.69
C PRO A 101 -15.18 -3.89 5.62
N GLU A 102 -15.81 -2.77 5.98
CA GLU A 102 -16.64 -1.88 5.12
C GLU A 102 -15.87 -0.99 4.11
N THR A 103 -14.87 -1.52 3.43
CA THR A 103 -13.95 -0.75 2.58
C THR A 103 -14.35 -0.78 1.11
N TRP A 104 -13.89 0.17 0.28
CA TRP A 104 -14.28 0.25 -1.15
C TRP A 104 -13.90 -0.99 -1.95
N THR A 105 -12.92 -1.74 -1.47
CA THR A 105 -12.55 -3.04 -2.02
C THR A 105 -13.71 -4.05 -2.00
N LYS A 106 -14.69 -3.89 -1.10
CA LYS A 106 -15.97 -4.60 -1.20
C LYS A 106 -16.82 -3.99 -2.32
N ALA A 107 -16.83 -4.62 -3.49
CA ALA A 107 -18.00 -4.45 -4.34
C ALA A 107 -19.18 -5.07 -3.60
N TYR A 108 -20.26 -4.29 -3.48
CA TYR A 108 -21.55 -4.77 -3.00
C TYR A 108 -21.98 -6.00 -3.82
N ALA A 109 -21.75 -7.20 -3.29
CA ALA A 109 -22.56 -8.36 -3.65
C ALA A 109 -23.94 -8.16 -3.02
N LEU A 110 -24.75 -7.29 -3.63
CA LEU A 110 -26.19 -7.22 -3.37
C LEU A 110 -26.86 -8.43 -4.01
N ILE A 111 -26.59 -9.64 -3.52
CA ILE A 111 -27.46 -10.80 -3.78
C ILE A 111 -27.60 -11.62 -2.49
N GLN A 112 -28.78 -11.42 -1.90
CA GLN A 112 -29.53 -12.32 -1.02
C GLN A 112 -28.98 -12.62 0.39
N VAL A 113 -29.64 -11.97 1.34
CA VAL A 113 -30.25 -12.60 2.52
C VAL A 113 -30.42 -14.11 2.31
N LEU A 114 -29.69 -14.92 3.07
CA LEU A 114 -30.20 -16.00 3.93
C LEU A 114 -29.04 -16.92 4.38
N ARG A 115 -28.93 -17.08 5.71
CA ARG A 115 -28.18 -18.08 6.51
C ARG A 115 -26.74 -17.73 6.93
N ASP A 116 -26.64 -16.98 8.03
CA ASP A 116 -25.90 -17.21 9.29
C ASP A 116 -24.52 -17.91 9.35
N GLU A 117 -23.84 -18.33 8.28
CA GLU A 117 -22.57 -19.10 8.41
C GLU A 117 -21.44 -18.70 7.43
N LEU A 118 -21.49 -17.56 6.73
CA LEU A 118 -20.33 -17.18 5.90
C LEU A 118 -20.13 -15.67 5.72
N CYS A 119 -19.18 -15.12 6.48
CA CYS A 119 -18.56 -13.83 6.21
C CYS A 119 -17.68 -13.94 4.95
N MET A 120 -18.29 -13.99 3.76
CA MET A 120 -17.56 -13.72 2.51
C MET A 120 -17.54 -12.21 2.27
N VAL A 121 -16.61 -11.56 2.96
CA VAL A 121 -16.12 -10.24 2.58
C VAL A 121 -15.10 -10.50 1.49
N LEU A 122 -15.36 -10.06 0.25
CA LEU A 122 -14.37 -10.18 -0.82
C LEU A 122 -13.97 -8.78 -1.27
N GLN A 123 -12.68 -8.47 -1.13
CA GLN A 123 -12.03 -7.48 -1.98
C GLN A 123 -12.08 -7.97 -3.43
N VAL A 124 -12.68 -7.23 -4.36
CA VAL A 124 -12.83 -7.65 -5.78
C VAL A 124 -11.92 -6.88 -6.74
N SER A 125 -10.90 -6.21 -6.22
CA SER A 125 -9.92 -5.49 -7.05
C SER A 125 -8.54 -5.55 -6.42
N ASN A 126 -7.54 -5.57 -7.29
CA ASN A 126 -6.17 -5.31 -6.94
C ASN A 126 -6.01 -3.79 -6.80
N ILE A 127 -5.40 -3.31 -5.71
CA ILE A 127 -5.17 -1.87 -5.50
C ILE A 127 -3.70 -1.58 -5.26
N ILE A 128 -3.17 -0.60 -6.00
CA ILE A 128 -1.84 -0.03 -5.78
C ILE A 128 -1.98 1.34 -5.13
N PHE A 129 -1.45 1.48 -3.91
CA PHE A 129 -1.27 2.76 -3.23
C PHE A 129 0.17 3.21 -3.44
N VAL A 130 0.40 4.21 -4.29
CA VAL A 130 1.77 4.69 -4.58
C VAL A 130 2.06 5.98 -3.84
N ASP A 131 3.19 6.02 -3.14
CA ASP A 131 3.70 7.24 -2.55
C ASP A 131 4.28 8.13 -3.66
N SER A 132 3.53 9.15 -4.07
CA SER A 132 3.89 10.07 -5.15
C SER A 132 3.41 11.48 -4.79
N PRO A 133 4.18 12.55 -5.10
CA PRO A 133 5.44 12.58 -5.83
C PRO A 133 6.64 12.10 -5.01
N ILE A 134 7.85 12.20 -5.58
CA ILE A 134 9.10 11.95 -4.87
C ILE A 134 9.18 12.71 -3.55
N GLY A 135 9.57 12.04 -2.47
CA GLY A 135 9.55 12.58 -1.11
C GLY A 135 8.25 12.35 -0.34
N ALA A 136 7.17 11.88 -0.99
CA ALA A 136 5.99 11.40 -0.29
C ALA A 136 6.28 10.07 0.42
N GLY A 137 5.84 9.92 1.67
CA GLY A 137 5.96 8.68 2.43
C GLY A 137 7.36 8.07 2.41
N PHE A 138 7.49 6.87 1.85
CA PHE A 138 8.77 6.17 1.74
C PHE A 138 9.48 6.36 0.39
N SER A 139 8.90 7.08 -0.57
CA SER A 139 9.52 7.37 -1.87
C SER A 139 10.69 8.33 -1.72
N TYR A 140 11.85 7.98 -2.29
CA TYR A 140 13.08 8.77 -2.13
C TYR A 140 13.94 8.82 -3.39
N ALA A 141 14.81 9.83 -3.45
CA ALA A 141 15.84 9.98 -4.47
C ALA A 141 17.21 10.01 -3.80
N ALA A 142 18.23 9.42 -4.42
CA ALA A 142 19.59 9.43 -3.88
C ALA A 142 20.34 10.75 -4.13
N THR A 143 19.84 11.57 -5.05
CA THR A 143 20.50 12.81 -5.48
C THR A 143 19.60 14.02 -5.27
N MET A 144 20.20 15.18 -4.99
CA MET A 144 19.47 16.44 -4.85
C MET A 144 18.69 16.81 -6.12
N GLU A 145 19.23 16.50 -7.31
CA GLU A 145 18.53 16.71 -8.57
C GLU A 145 17.30 15.79 -8.71
N GLY A 146 17.40 14.54 -8.25
CA GLY A 146 16.28 13.60 -8.21
C GLY A 146 15.16 14.01 -7.26
N SER A 147 15.49 14.72 -6.17
CA SER A 147 14.51 15.23 -5.20
C SER A 147 13.69 16.41 -5.72
N LYS A 148 14.09 17.04 -6.84
CA LYS A 148 13.32 18.14 -7.44
C LYS A 148 12.06 17.61 -8.11
N SER A 149 10.91 17.95 -7.54
CA SER A 149 9.59 17.57 -8.06
C SER A 149 8.92 18.69 -8.87
N SER A 150 8.08 18.31 -9.83
CA SER A 150 7.13 19.16 -10.55
C SER A 150 5.99 18.29 -11.10
N ASP A 151 4.88 18.88 -11.53
CA ASP A 151 3.75 18.12 -12.09
C ASP A 151 4.19 17.26 -13.28
N THR A 152 4.93 17.86 -14.22
CA THR A 152 5.47 17.15 -15.39
C THR A 152 6.40 16.00 -15.00
N LYS A 153 7.27 16.22 -14.00
CA LYS A 153 8.17 15.16 -13.51
C LYS A 153 7.38 14.04 -12.83
N THR A 154 6.39 14.38 -12.02
CA THR A 154 5.54 13.44 -11.28
C THR A 154 4.74 12.55 -12.22
N VAL A 155 4.06 13.15 -13.21
CA VAL A 155 3.30 12.39 -14.22
C VAL A 155 4.22 11.46 -15.02
N LYS A 156 5.41 11.93 -15.41
CA LYS A 156 6.39 11.10 -16.13
C LYS A 156 6.88 9.92 -15.27
N GLN A 157 7.15 10.15 -13.99
CA GLN A 157 7.55 9.11 -13.04
C GLN A 157 6.43 8.08 -12.80
N LEU A 158 5.18 8.53 -12.61
CA LEU A 158 4.01 7.66 -12.47
C LEU A 158 3.74 6.82 -13.73
N TYR A 159 3.93 7.41 -14.92
CA TYR A 159 3.83 6.67 -16.18
C TYR A 159 4.87 5.53 -16.26
N ILE A 160 6.14 5.83 -15.94
CA ILE A 160 7.21 4.82 -15.91
C ILE A 160 6.92 3.75 -14.86
N PHE A 161 6.46 4.17 -13.67
CA PHE A 161 6.04 3.27 -12.60
C PHE A 161 5.00 2.26 -13.08
N LEU A 162 3.89 2.71 -13.67
CA LEU A 162 2.83 1.85 -14.16
C LEU A 162 3.33 0.88 -15.24
N ARG A 163 4.19 1.36 -16.15
CA ARG A 163 4.80 0.51 -17.18
C ARG A 163 5.68 -0.60 -16.62
N LYS A 164 6.32 -0.39 -15.46
CA LYS A 164 7.17 -1.38 -14.79
C LYS A 164 6.38 -2.34 -13.90
N VAL A 165 5.25 -1.91 -13.35
CA VAL A 165 4.40 -2.76 -12.49
C VAL A 165 3.45 -3.64 -13.30
N ALA A 166 3.08 -3.23 -14.52
CA ALA A 166 2.23 -4.00 -15.42
C ALA A 166 2.99 -5.02 -16.31
N GLN A 167 4.29 -5.21 -16.10
CA GLN A 167 5.13 -6.23 -16.76
C GLN A 167 5.40 -7.37 -15.79
#